data_AF-A0A392MYX2-F1
#
_entry.id   AF-A0A392MYX2-F1
#
_cell.length_a   1.000
_cell.length_b   1.000
_cell.length_c   1.000
_cell.angle_alpha   90.00
_cell.angle_beta   90.00
_cell.angle_gamma   90.00
#
_symmetry.space_group_name_H-M   'P 1'
#
loop_
_entity.id
_entity.type
_entity.pdbx_description
1 polymer ?
#
loop_
_entity_poly.entity_id
_entity_poly.type
_entity_poly.pdbx_seq_one_letter_code
_entity_poly.pdbx_strand_id
1 'polypeptide(L)'
;EVLEDKEAEQRTGNDEYLFDIGNNKTNNTLWDGLSTLIPDSHSSSCEVVNDVGFTIDAAQFGNVGRFINHSCSPNLYAQNVLYDHHDIRIPHVMLFAAENIPPLQELSYDYNYMIDQVRDSDGNIKKKYCYCGSVECTGRLY
;
A
#
# COMPACT_ATOMS: atom_id res chain seq x y z
N GLU A 1 -4.03 13.27 -5.90
CA GLU A 1 -5.23 13.10 -6.74
C GLU A 1 -5.43 11.64 -7.07
N VAL A 2 -6.63 11.24 -7.49
CA VAL A 2 -6.94 9.83 -7.83
C VAL A 2 -6.97 9.70 -9.36
N LEU A 3 -6.20 8.76 -9.89
CA LEU A 3 -6.03 8.50 -11.32
C LEU A 3 -6.37 7.04 -11.62
N GLU A 4 -6.80 6.75 -12.85
CA GLU A 4 -6.79 5.38 -13.34
C GLU A 4 -5.34 4.90 -13.52
N ASP A 5 -5.05 3.62 -13.26
CA ASP A 5 -3.68 3.07 -13.31
C ASP A 5 -2.96 3.39 -14.64
N LYS A 6 -3.69 3.31 -15.76
CA LYS A 6 -3.16 3.61 -17.10
C LYS A 6 -2.71 5.05 -17.26
N GLU A 7 -3.37 6.00 -16.59
CA GLU A 7 -2.95 7.39 -16.58
C GLU A 7 -1.73 7.58 -15.67
N ALA A 8 -1.74 6.95 -14.50
CA ALA A 8 -0.61 7.01 -13.56
C ALA A 8 0.69 6.49 -14.20
N GLU A 9 0.64 5.38 -14.95
CA GLU A 9 1.76 4.80 -15.69
C GLU A 9 2.34 5.76 -16.75
N GLN A 10 1.51 6.61 -17.35
CA GLN A 10 1.93 7.56 -18.40
C GLN A 10 2.63 8.79 -17.83
N ARG A 11 2.51 9.08 -16.53
CA ARG A 11 3.13 10.24 -15.88
C ARG A 11 4.61 9.98 -15.60
N THR A 12 5.41 10.14 -16.64
CA THR A 12 6.88 10.02 -16.58
C THR A 12 7.48 10.94 -15.49
N GLY A 13 8.29 10.36 -14.61
CA GLY A 13 9.09 11.10 -13.61
C GLY A 13 8.49 11.26 -12.21
N ASN A 14 7.28 10.77 -11.96
CA ASN A 14 6.56 10.96 -10.67
C ASN A 14 6.28 9.65 -9.91
N ASP A 15 7.01 8.57 -10.19
CA ASP A 15 6.75 7.23 -9.65
C ASP A 15 7.04 7.08 -8.14
N GLU A 16 7.68 8.07 -7.51
CA GLU A 16 8.02 8.01 -6.08
C GLU A 16 6.85 8.31 -5.14
N TYR A 17 5.76 8.90 -5.64
CA TYR A 17 4.62 9.34 -4.82
C TYR A 17 3.28 8.75 -5.31
N LEU A 18 3.35 7.58 -5.94
CA LEU A 18 2.19 6.81 -6.36
C LEU A 18 1.83 5.78 -5.29
N PHE A 19 0.53 5.69 -4.97
CA PHE A 19 -0.01 4.65 -4.10
C PHE A 19 -1.08 3.86 -4.85
N ASP A 20 -0.80 2.60 -5.15
CA ASP A 20 -1.76 1.72 -5.81
C ASP A 20 -2.82 1.26 -4.81
N ILE A 21 -4.08 1.60 -5.09
CA ILE A 21 -5.23 1.21 -4.24
C ILE A 21 -5.51 -0.30 -4.39
N GLY A 22 -5.08 -0.88 -5.51
CA GLY A 22 -5.36 -2.25 -5.94
C GLY A 22 -4.76 -3.35 -5.05
N ASN A 23 -5.65 -4.16 -4.47
CA ASN A 23 -5.39 -5.40 -3.74
C ASN A 23 -4.48 -5.25 -2.51
N ASN A 24 -4.83 -4.34 -1.60
CA ASN A 24 -4.62 -4.60 -0.18
C ASN A 24 -5.40 -5.87 0.17
N LYS A 25 -4.79 -7.04 -0.04
CA LYS A 25 -5.18 -8.26 0.65
C LYS A 25 -5.09 -7.88 2.12
N THR A 26 -6.24 -7.58 2.72
CA THR A 26 -6.38 -7.68 4.17
C THR A 26 -5.77 -9.00 4.54
N ASN A 27 -4.64 -8.94 5.25
CA ASN A 27 -3.82 -10.07 5.64
C ASN A 27 -4.73 -11.23 6.08
N ASN A 28 -4.87 -12.25 5.22
CA ASN A 28 -5.55 -13.50 5.61
C ASN A 28 -4.96 -14.03 6.92
N THR A 29 -3.66 -13.78 7.16
CA THR A 29 -2.94 -14.20 8.38
C THR A 29 -3.48 -13.61 9.68
N LEU A 30 -3.97 -12.37 9.70
CA LEU A 30 -4.55 -11.77 10.92
C LEU A 30 -5.93 -12.37 11.24
N TRP A 31 -6.76 -12.54 10.21
CA TRP A 31 -8.10 -13.14 10.39
C TRP A 31 -8.04 -14.65 10.62
N ASP A 32 -7.07 -15.36 10.05
CA ASP A 32 -6.85 -16.79 10.30
C ASP A 32 -6.53 -17.04 11.78
N GLY A 33 -5.68 -16.19 12.37
CA GLY A 33 -5.37 -16.22 13.80
C GLY A 33 -6.57 -15.85 14.68
N LEU A 34 -7.34 -14.82 14.28
CA LEU A 34 -8.50 -14.36 15.03
C LEU A 34 -9.68 -15.36 14.98
N SER A 35 -9.89 -16.02 13.84
CA SER A 35 -10.94 -17.04 13.66
C SER A 35 -10.71 -18.26 14.55
N THR A 36 -9.44 -18.53 14.90
CA THR A 36 -9.08 -19.59 15.85
C THR A 36 -9.47 -19.25 17.29
N LEU A 37 -9.53 -17.96 17.64
CA LEU A 37 -9.84 -17.46 18.97
C LEU A 37 -11.31 -17.04 19.13
N ILE A 38 -11.98 -16.64 18.04
CA ILE A 38 -13.38 -16.19 18.01
C ILE A 38 -14.10 -16.89 16.84
N PRO A 39 -14.83 -17.99 17.09
CA PRO A 39 -15.42 -18.83 16.03
C PRO A 39 -16.48 -18.15 15.15
N ASP A 40 -17.15 -17.10 15.64
CA ASP A 40 -18.29 -16.45 14.97
C ASP A 40 -17.88 -15.21 14.14
N SER A 41 -16.57 -15.00 13.95
CA SER A 41 -16.03 -13.91 13.13
C SER A 41 -16.16 -14.25 11.64
N HIS A 42 -17.32 -13.97 11.04
CA HIS A 42 -17.49 -14.13 9.60
C HIS A 42 -16.71 -13.08 8.81
N SER A 43 -15.69 -13.53 8.07
CA SER A 43 -15.01 -12.74 7.05
C SER A 43 -16.02 -12.33 5.96
N SER A 44 -16.25 -11.04 5.78
CA SER A 44 -16.88 -10.54 4.56
C SER A 44 -15.82 -10.61 3.45
N SER A 45 -15.88 -11.66 2.62
CA SER A 45 -15.07 -11.72 1.41
C SER A 45 -15.60 -10.66 0.44
N CYS A 46 -14.84 -9.60 0.21
CA CYS A 46 -15.15 -8.64 -0.83
C CYS A 46 -14.83 -9.28 -2.18
N GLU A 47 -15.84 -9.41 -3.04
CA GLU A 47 -15.68 -9.93 -4.38
C GLU A 47 -14.67 -9.08 -5.17
N VAL A 48 -13.79 -9.76 -5.91
CA VAL A 48 -12.82 -9.12 -6.79
C VAL A 48 -13.60 -8.54 -7.97
N VAL A 49 -13.93 -7.25 -7.90
CA VAL A 49 -14.44 -6.52 -9.06
C VAL A 49 -13.25 -6.23 -9.97
N ASN A 50 -13.05 -7.08 -10.97
CA ASN A 50 -12.30 -6.71 -12.15
C ASN A 50 -13.10 -5.62 -12.88
N ASP A 51 -12.54 -4.40 -13.00
CA ASP A 51 -12.56 -3.72 -14.31
C ASP A 51 -11.56 -2.55 -14.46
N VAL A 52 -11.23 -1.79 -13.42
CA VAL A 52 -10.26 -0.66 -13.52
C VAL A 52 -9.60 -0.45 -12.16
N GLY A 53 -8.27 -0.49 -12.11
CA GLY A 53 -7.51 -0.12 -10.91
C GLY A 53 -7.27 1.39 -10.87
N PHE A 54 -7.08 1.90 -9.64
CA PHE A 54 -6.82 3.30 -9.39
C PHE A 54 -5.56 3.49 -8.55
N THR A 55 -4.85 4.58 -8.82
CA THR A 55 -3.64 5.00 -8.11
C THR A 55 -3.85 6.41 -7.55
N ILE A 56 -3.38 6.65 -6.33
CA ILE A 56 -3.29 7.99 -5.75
C ILE A 56 -1.95 8.59 -6.14
N ASP A 57 -1.96 9.69 -6.91
CA ASP A 57 -0.77 10.49 -7.24
C ASP A 57 -0.64 11.67 -6.27
N ALA A 58 0.39 11.64 -5.42
CA ALA A 58 0.72 12.70 -4.48
C ALA A 58 1.99 13.49 -4.87
N ALA A 59 2.47 13.39 -6.11
CA ALA A 59 3.72 14.01 -6.54
C ALA A 59 3.66 15.55 -6.47
N GLN A 60 2.60 16.15 -7.03
CA GLN A 60 2.41 17.61 -7.02
C GLN A 60 1.56 18.09 -5.85
N PHE A 61 0.49 17.36 -5.53
CA PHE A 61 -0.48 17.74 -4.49
C PHE A 61 -0.80 16.53 -3.60
N GLY A 62 -0.54 16.65 -2.31
CA GLY A 62 -0.78 15.59 -1.33
C GLY A 62 -0.69 16.12 0.09
N ASN A 63 -1.11 15.31 1.06
CA ASN A 63 -0.98 15.62 2.49
C ASN A 63 0.34 15.04 3.06
N VAL A 64 0.47 15.03 4.39
CA VAL A 64 1.64 14.49 5.10
C VAL A 64 1.93 13.01 4.81
N GLY A 65 0.91 12.22 4.43
CA GLY A 65 1.05 10.78 4.19
C GLY A 65 2.06 10.44 3.09
N ARG A 66 2.25 11.34 2.12
CA ARG A 66 3.22 11.17 1.01
C ARG A 66 4.68 11.06 1.46
N PHE A 67 4.99 11.42 2.71
CA PHE A 67 6.35 11.42 3.25
C PHE A 67 6.64 10.20 4.13
N ILE A 68 5.67 9.31 4.35
CA ILE A 68 5.84 8.12 5.18
C ILE A 68 6.58 7.08 4.36
N ASN A 69 7.74 6.64 4.85
CA ASN A 69 8.65 5.76 4.11
C ASN A 69 8.25 4.28 4.18
N HIS A 70 8.92 3.49 3.34
CA HIS A 70 8.87 2.04 3.38
C HIS A 70 9.70 1.46 4.52
N SER A 71 9.18 0.40 5.16
CA SER A 71 9.99 -0.54 5.94
C SER A 71 9.56 -1.98 5.67
N CYS A 72 10.53 -2.90 5.66
CA CYS A 72 10.26 -4.35 5.63
C CYS A 72 9.74 -4.88 6.98
N SER A 73 9.89 -4.09 8.05
CA SER A 73 9.26 -4.33 9.36
C SER A 73 8.52 -3.04 9.79
N PRO A 74 7.36 -2.77 9.19
CA PRO A 74 6.65 -1.50 9.37
C PRO A 74 5.91 -1.44 10.71
N ASN A 75 5.64 -0.22 11.18
CA ASN A 75 4.79 0.04 12.36
C ASN A 75 3.42 0.63 12.00
N LEU A 76 3.15 0.88 10.71
CA LEU A 76 1.86 1.25 10.16
C LEU A 76 1.36 0.21 9.16
N TYR A 77 0.04 0.15 8.98
CA TYR A 77 -0.61 -0.57 7.89
C TYR A 77 -1.67 0.31 7.21
N ALA A 78 -1.88 0.07 5.92
CA ALA A 78 -2.92 0.74 5.14
C ALA A 78 -4.26 -0.01 5.25
N GLN A 79 -5.33 0.74 5.44
CA GLN A 79 -6.69 0.24 5.52
C GLN A 79 -7.60 1.07 4.61
N ASN A 80 -8.36 0.37 3.76
CA ASN A 80 -9.37 0.99 2.91
C ASN A 80 -10.61 1.31 3.75
N VAL A 81 -11.11 2.55 3.65
CA VAL A 81 -12.27 3.07 4.38
C VAL A 81 -13.22 3.79 3.43
N LEU A 82 -14.52 3.57 3.60
CA LEU A 82 -15.59 4.25 2.86
C LEU A 82 -16.47 5.02 3.85
N TYR A 83 -16.70 6.31 3.60
CA TYR A 83 -17.59 7.12 4.45
C TYR A 83 -18.40 8.18 3.69
N ASP A 84 -17.90 8.70 2.57
CA ASP A 84 -18.51 9.74 1.76
C ASP A 84 -19.10 9.23 0.43
N HIS A 85 -18.74 8.02 0.00
CA HIS A 85 -19.33 7.30 -1.12
C HIS A 85 -19.29 5.78 -0.91
N HIS A 86 -19.90 5.05 -1.84
CA HIS A 86 -19.98 3.58 -1.81
C HIS A 86 -19.13 2.90 -2.90
N ASP A 87 -18.41 3.67 -3.73
CA ASP A 87 -17.51 3.10 -4.74
C ASP A 87 -16.27 2.47 -4.09
N ILE A 88 -16.25 1.14 -4.04
CA ILE A 88 -15.18 0.35 -3.42
C ILE A 88 -13.85 0.42 -4.19
N ARG A 89 -13.84 0.93 -5.42
CA ARG A 89 -12.64 1.00 -6.27
C ARG A 89 -11.74 2.19 -5.91
N ILE A 90 -12.32 3.20 -5.27
CA ILE A 90 -11.65 4.45 -4.87
C ILE A 90 -11.85 4.75 -3.38
N PRO A 91 -11.58 3.81 -2.46
CA PRO A 91 -11.70 4.05 -1.03
C PRO A 91 -10.73 5.11 -0.55
N HIS A 92 -10.99 5.65 0.64
CA HIS A 92 -9.98 6.40 1.38
C HIS A 92 -8.94 5.44 1.94
N VAL A 93 -7.67 5.65 1.60
CA VAL A 93 -6.54 4.91 2.17
C VAL A 93 -6.14 5.59 3.47
N MET A 94 -6.40 4.91 4.59
CA MET A 94 -6.08 5.39 5.94
C MET A 94 -4.94 4.57 6.53
N LEU A 95 -3.95 5.22 7.13
CA LEU A 95 -2.84 4.55 7.82
C LEU A 95 -3.15 4.42 9.31
N PHE A 96 -3.04 3.20 9.83
CA PHE A 96 -3.25 2.88 11.24
C PHE A 96 -1.98 2.31 11.86
N ALA A 97 -1.78 2.54 13.15
CA ALA A 97 -0.67 1.95 13.90
C ALA A 97 -0.89 0.44 14.09
N ALA A 98 0.10 -0.37 13.69
CA ALA A 98 0.12 -1.81 13.89
C ALA A 98 0.58 -2.19 15.32
N GLU A 99 1.24 -1.26 16.00
CA GLU A 99 1.84 -1.44 17.31
C GLU A 99 1.79 -0.13 18.13
N ASN A 100 2.18 -0.20 19.41
CA ASN A 100 2.39 1.00 20.21
C ASN A 100 3.71 1.66 19.78
N ILE A 101 3.64 2.89 19.28
CA ILE A 101 4.79 3.59 18.70
C ILE A 101 5.42 4.56 19.71
N PRO A 102 6.67 4.34 20.15
CA PRO A 102 7.44 5.30 20.93
C PRO A 102 7.54 6.69 20.29
N PRO A 103 7.65 7.75 21.10
CA PRO A 103 7.91 9.09 20.58
C PRO A 103 9.19 9.12 19.72
N LEU A 104 9.13 9.87 18.61
CA LEU A 104 10.24 10.08 17.67
C LEU A 104 10.68 8.84 16.87
N GLN A 105 10.02 7.68 17.03
CA GLN A 105 10.22 6.58 16.11
C GLN A 105 9.65 6.94 14.74
N GLU A 106 10.40 6.64 13.67
CA GLU A 106 9.94 6.86 12.30
C GLU A 106 8.69 6.02 12.01
N LEU A 107 7.71 6.65 11.37
CA LEU A 107 6.51 5.98 10.89
C LEU A 107 6.78 5.38 9.50
N SER A 108 6.45 4.11 9.32
CA SER A 108 6.66 3.40 8.06
C SER A 108 5.60 2.34 7.80
N TYR A 109 5.29 2.10 6.53
CA TYR A 109 4.40 1.01 6.08
C TYR A 109 5.08 0.17 5.00
N ASP A 110 4.58 -1.03 4.73
CA ASP A 110 5.06 -1.83 3.60
C ASP A 110 4.48 -1.27 2.29
N TYR A 111 5.34 -0.90 1.34
CA TYR A 111 4.90 -0.37 0.04
C TYR A 111 4.31 -1.46 -0.85
N ASN A 112 4.48 -2.74 -0.49
CA ASN A 112 3.91 -3.88 -1.17
C ASN A 112 4.30 -3.98 -2.65
N TYR A 113 5.45 -3.40 -3.02
CA TYR A 113 6.03 -3.59 -4.34
C TYR A 113 6.54 -5.02 -4.49
N MET A 114 6.16 -5.67 -5.59
CA MET A 114 6.69 -6.97 -5.93
C MET A 114 8.00 -6.82 -6.71
N ILE A 115 9.02 -7.58 -6.27
CA ILE A 115 10.32 -7.62 -6.93
C ILE A 115 10.16 -8.01 -8.40
N ASP A 116 10.87 -7.28 -9.26
CA ASP A 116 10.92 -7.49 -10.71
C ASP A 116 9.59 -7.22 -11.46
N GLN A 117 8.62 -6.54 -10.82
CA GLN A 117 7.38 -6.09 -11.48
C GLN A 117 7.41 -4.63 -11.94
N VAL A 118 8.26 -3.78 -11.35
CA VAL A 118 8.38 -2.38 -11.76
C VAL A 118 9.23 -2.30 -13.03
N ARG A 119 8.69 -1.67 -14.09
CA ARG A 119 9.36 -1.53 -15.39
C ARG A 119 9.55 -0.07 -15.77
N ASP A 120 10.58 0.20 -16.57
CA ASP A 120 10.76 1.49 -17.22
C ASP A 120 9.96 1.58 -18.53
N SER A 121 9.99 2.75 -19.17
CA SER A 121 9.30 3.00 -20.45
C SER A 121 9.77 2.10 -21.60
N ASP A 122 10.98 1.55 -21.50
CA ASP A 122 11.57 0.63 -22.47
C ASP A 122 11.24 -0.85 -22.15
N GLY A 123 10.51 -1.10 -21.04
CA GLY A 123 10.10 -2.42 -20.58
C GLY A 123 11.13 -3.18 -19.75
N ASN A 124 12.26 -2.55 -19.38
CA ASN A 124 13.28 -3.17 -18.53
C ASN A 124 12.86 -3.15 -17.07
N ILE A 125 13.28 -4.15 -16.31
CA ILE A 125 13.03 -4.22 -14.87
C ILE A 125 13.82 -3.11 -14.16
N LYS A 126 13.11 -2.21 -13.49
CA LYS A 126 13.70 -1.20 -12.59
C LYS A 126 14.08 -1.86 -11.28
N LYS A 127 15.19 -1.40 -10.69
CA LYS A 127 15.68 -1.88 -9.40
C LYS A 127 15.92 -0.70 -8.47
N LYS A 128 15.40 -0.77 -7.24
CA LYS A 128 15.68 0.21 -6.19
C LYS A 128 16.02 -0.53 -4.90
N TYR A 129 17.17 -0.24 -4.31
CA TYR A 129 17.59 -0.85 -3.06
C TYR A 129 16.74 -0.34 -1.89
N CYS A 130 16.45 -1.23 -0.94
CA CYS A 130 15.78 -0.87 0.30
C CYS A 130 16.83 -0.51 1.36
N TYR A 131 16.60 0.61 2.05
CA TYR A 131 17.47 1.12 3.12
C TYR A 131 16.72 1.30 4.45
N CYS A 132 15.66 0.54 4.69
CA CYS A 132 14.83 0.67 5.89
C CYS A 132 15.53 0.32 7.21
N GLY A 133 16.69 -0.34 7.16
CA GLY A 133 17.47 -0.71 8.35
C GLY A 133 16.92 -1.89 9.15
N SER A 134 15.80 -2.50 8.73
CA SER A 134 15.28 -3.72 9.37
C SER A 134 16.25 -4.90 9.24
N VAL A 135 16.30 -5.74 10.28
CA VAL A 135 17.03 -7.03 10.26
C VAL A 135 16.41 -8.05 9.31
N GLU A 136 15.13 -7.88 8.97
CA GLU A 136 14.38 -8.70 8.02
C GLU A 136 14.31 -8.07 6.62
N CYS A 137 15.14 -7.04 6.35
CA CYS A 137 15.16 -6.35 5.08
C CYS A 137 15.47 -7.30 3.91
N THR A 138 14.63 -7.27 2.88
CA THR A 138 14.80 -8.06 1.64
C THR A 138 15.84 -7.46 0.68
N GLY A 139 16.41 -6.30 1.02
CA GLY A 139 17.46 -5.61 0.28
C GLY A 139 16.97 -4.80 -0.93
N ARG A 140 15.74 -5.01 -1.41
CA ARG A 140 15.16 -4.29 -2.55
C ARG A 140 13.77 -3.76 -2.20
N LEU A 141 13.50 -2.53 -2.64
CA LEU A 141 12.15 -1.95 -2.66
C LEU A 141 11.38 -2.45 -3.88
N TYR A 142 12.03 -2.47 -5.05
CA TYR A 142 11.55 -3.12 -6.27
C TYR A 142 12.70 -3.57 -7.17
#